data_AF-A0AAE6QH43-F1
#
_entry.id   AF-A0AAE6QH43-F1
#
_cell.length_a   1.000
_cell.length_b   1.000
_cell.length_c   1.000
_cell.angle_alpha   90.00
_cell.angle_beta   90.00
_cell.angle_gamma   90.00
#
_symmetry.space_group_name_H-M   'P 1'
#
loop_
_entity.id
_entity.type
_entity.pdbx_description
1 polymer ?
#
loop_
_entity_poly.entity_id
_entity_poly.type
_entity_poly.pdbx_seq_one_letter_code
_entity_poly.pdbx_strand_id
1 'polypeptide(L)'
;MPTPAFLTVIGKVQGLITKNSSSVESVSGASRTDHIDESMIQALSHEIISPYDRQSGSSTGPRIHGPLCLTKSFDSASPLLLQALVKGEELEKVEIRWYRMSGSKEEHYYTTTLEDAKIVAIKDYMPSCQDPGNSHFTHLQEVHFSYRDITWNHVAASTTGSDQWDKSKMD
;
A
#
# COMPACT_ATOMS: atom_id res chain seq x y z
N MET A 1 -0.64 9.57 -18.06
CA MET A 1 -0.37 8.32 -17.33
C MET A 1 -0.61 8.59 -15.85
N PRO A 2 -1.22 7.67 -15.09
CA PRO A 2 -1.29 7.82 -13.64
C PRO A 2 0.15 7.88 -13.08
N THR A 3 0.37 8.78 -12.13
CA THR A 3 1.64 8.90 -11.40
C THR A 3 1.72 7.79 -10.37
N PRO A 4 2.81 6.99 -10.34
CA PRO A 4 2.95 5.90 -9.38
C PRO A 4 2.99 6.45 -7.95
N ALA A 5 2.53 5.62 -7.00
CA ALA A 5 2.72 5.86 -5.58
C ALA A 5 3.95 5.07 -5.09
N PHE A 6 4.46 5.43 -3.92
CA PHE A 6 5.61 4.76 -3.32
C PHE A 6 5.27 4.20 -1.95
N LEU A 7 5.80 3.01 -1.68
CA LEU A 7 5.55 2.22 -0.49
C LEU A 7 6.80 2.16 0.38
N THR A 8 6.64 2.50 1.66
CA THR A 8 7.65 2.25 2.69
C THR A 8 7.07 1.27 3.71
N VAL A 9 7.79 0.18 3.99
CA VAL A 9 7.39 -0.81 5.00
C VAL A 9 8.47 -0.98 6.04
N ILE A 10 8.09 -0.85 7.31
CA ILE A 10 8.93 -1.07 8.47
C ILE A 10 8.33 -2.23 9.29
N GLY A 11 9.02 -3.37 9.29
CA GLY A 11 8.70 -4.54 10.11
C GLY A 11 9.28 -4.43 11.52
N LYS A 12 8.56 -4.93 12.53
CA LYS A 12 9.06 -4.94 13.92
C LYS A 12 10.31 -5.81 14.13
N VAL A 13 10.52 -6.80 13.26
CA VAL A 13 11.67 -7.73 13.33
C VAL A 13 12.67 -7.44 12.22
N GLN A 14 12.19 -7.21 10.99
CA GLN A 14 13.04 -7.02 9.81
C GLN A 14 13.54 -5.58 9.64
N GLY A 15 13.01 -4.60 10.38
CA GLY A 15 13.34 -3.18 10.21
C GLY A 15 12.78 -2.64 8.89
N LEU A 16 13.53 -1.79 8.19
CA LEU A 16 13.11 -1.22 6.90
C LEU A 16 13.12 -2.30 5.80
N ILE A 17 11.95 -2.90 5.55
CA ILE A 17 11.75 -4.00 4.58
C ILE A 17 11.96 -3.50 3.15
N THR A 18 11.54 -2.27 2.85
CA THR A 18 11.64 -1.68 1.50
C THR A 18 13.01 -1.07 1.19
N LYS A 19 13.99 -1.26 2.07
CA LYS A 19 15.34 -0.73 1.91
C LYS A 19 15.94 -1.15 0.56
N ASN A 20 16.45 -0.19 -0.20
CA ASN A 20 16.98 -0.40 -1.56
C ASN A 20 16.03 -1.11 -2.54
N SER A 21 14.71 -1.08 -2.32
CA SER A 21 13.76 -1.77 -3.19
C SER A 21 13.63 -1.14 -4.58
N SER A 22 13.93 0.14 -4.73
CA SER A 22 14.01 0.81 -6.04
C SER A 22 15.45 0.95 -6.57
N SER A 23 16.41 0.16 -6.07
CA SER A 23 17.78 0.18 -6.59
C SER A 23 17.90 -0.46 -7.98
N VAL A 24 19.01 -0.20 -8.67
CA VAL A 24 19.29 -0.77 -10.00
C VAL A 24 19.40 -2.30 -9.91
N GLU A 25 19.96 -2.84 -8.83
CA GLU A 25 20.04 -4.28 -8.58
C GLU A 25 18.66 -4.90 -8.37
N SER A 26 17.72 -4.12 -7.83
CA SER A 26 16.38 -4.58 -7.48
C SER A 26 15.42 -4.55 -8.67
N VAL A 27 15.38 -3.43 -9.41
CA VAL A 27 14.36 -3.19 -10.46
C VAL A 27 14.96 -2.73 -11.80
N SER A 28 16.29 -2.71 -11.93
CA SER A 28 17.00 -2.34 -13.16
C SER A 28 16.57 -0.99 -13.73
N GLY A 29 15.99 -0.95 -14.94
CA GLY A 29 15.56 0.25 -15.63
C GLY A 29 14.38 0.99 -14.98
N ALA A 30 13.66 0.37 -14.04
CA ALA A 30 12.61 1.03 -13.27
C ALA A 30 13.13 1.68 -11.97
N SER A 31 14.44 1.72 -11.77
CA SER A 31 15.08 2.31 -10.59
C SER A 31 14.82 3.81 -10.48
N ARG A 32 14.65 4.29 -9.25
CA ARG A 32 14.41 5.71 -8.94
C ARG A 32 15.31 6.18 -7.81
N THR A 33 16.19 7.12 -8.11
CA THR A 33 17.22 7.61 -7.16
C THR A 33 16.63 8.40 -6.00
N ASP A 34 15.50 9.06 -6.22
CA ASP A 34 14.74 9.84 -5.24
C ASP A 34 13.88 8.96 -4.31
N HIS A 35 13.72 7.67 -4.63
CA HIS A 35 12.85 6.72 -3.95
C HIS A 35 13.56 5.39 -3.64
N ILE A 36 14.87 5.42 -3.42
CA ILE A 36 15.71 4.20 -3.36
C ILE A 36 15.21 3.16 -2.34
N ASP A 37 14.71 3.63 -1.20
CA ASP A 37 14.22 2.83 -0.06
C ASP A 37 12.70 2.61 -0.07
N GLU A 38 12.03 2.96 -1.17
CA GLU A 38 10.59 2.85 -1.32
C GLU A 38 10.26 1.95 -2.53
N SER A 39 9.27 1.07 -2.42
CA SER A 39 8.83 0.22 -3.54
C SER A 39 7.82 0.98 -4.40
N MET A 40 7.95 0.91 -5.72
CA MET A 40 6.99 1.53 -6.63
C MET A 40 5.67 0.75 -6.68
N ILE A 41 4.55 1.44 -6.43
CA ILE A 41 3.20 0.89 -6.48
C ILE A 41 2.57 1.19 -7.84
N GLN A 42 2.00 0.17 -8.47
CA GLN A 42 1.34 0.24 -9.78
C GLN A 42 -0.18 0.33 -9.67
N ALA A 43 -0.77 -0.30 -8.64
CA ALA A 43 -2.19 -0.22 -8.35
C ALA A 43 -2.44 -0.28 -6.85
N LEU A 44 -3.53 0.34 -6.39
CA LEU A 44 -3.98 0.28 -5.01
C LEU A 44 -5.51 0.27 -4.97
N SER A 45 -6.08 -0.58 -4.13
CA SER A 45 -7.49 -0.62 -3.81
C SER A 45 -7.68 -0.78 -2.30
N HIS A 46 -8.63 -0.04 -1.75
CA HIS A 46 -8.93 -0.06 -0.33
C HIS A 46 -10.37 0.41 -0.11
N GLU A 47 -11.10 -0.30 0.74
CA GLU A 47 -12.52 -0.04 1.00
C GLU A 47 -12.81 -0.07 2.50
N ILE A 48 -13.61 0.89 2.97
CA ILE A 48 -14.15 0.91 4.33
C ILE A 48 -15.66 1.07 4.20
N ILE A 49 -16.41 0.16 4.80
CA ILE A 49 -17.86 0.10 4.67
C ILE A 49 -18.48 0.35 6.04
N SER A 50 -19.36 1.35 6.15
CA SER A 50 -20.26 1.47 7.30
C SER A 50 -21.55 0.73 6.97
N PRO A 51 -21.89 -0.38 7.66
CA PRO A 51 -23.16 -1.07 7.43
C PRO A 51 -24.34 -0.12 7.68
N TYR A 52 -25.33 -0.13 6.78
CA TYR A 52 -26.52 0.72 6.90
C TYR A 52 -27.79 -0.06 6.55
N ASP A 53 -28.90 0.35 7.15
CA ASP A 53 -30.22 -0.17 6.82
C ASP A 53 -30.68 0.42 5.48
N ARG A 54 -31.08 -0.44 4.55
CA ARG A 54 -31.39 -0.03 3.17
C ARG A 54 -32.65 0.82 3.06
N GLN A 55 -33.59 0.69 4.00
CA GLN A 55 -34.85 1.43 3.96
C GLN A 55 -34.72 2.83 4.57
N SER A 56 -34.00 2.94 5.69
CA SER A 56 -33.87 4.20 6.45
C SER A 56 -32.56 4.96 6.18
N GLY A 57 -31.52 4.29 5.68
CA GLY A 57 -30.17 4.85 5.55
C GLY A 57 -29.41 4.96 6.89
N SER A 58 -29.98 4.47 7.99
CA SER A 58 -29.36 4.55 9.32
C SER A 58 -28.21 3.55 9.45
N SER A 59 -27.15 3.94 10.17
CA SER A 59 -26.04 3.01 10.46
C SER A 59 -26.53 1.83 11.31
N THR A 60 -26.14 0.62 10.94
CA THR A 60 -26.56 -0.64 11.61
C THR A 60 -25.43 -1.31 12.37
N GLY A 61 -24.21 -0.77 12.33
CA GLY A 61 -23.07 -1.36 13.01
C GLY A 61 -21.80 -0.53 12.88
N PRO A 62 -20.70 -1.01 13.48
CA PRO A 62 -19.40 -0.38 13.31
C PRO A 62 -18.95 -0.49 11.85
N ARG A 63 -18.16 0.49 11.41
CA ARG A 63 -17.43 0.40 10.14
C ARG A 63 -16.58 -0.88 10.08
N ILE A 64 -16.56 -1.47 8.90
CA ILE A 64 -15.81 -2.67 8.52
C ILE A 64 -14.73 -2.20 7.56
N HIS A 65 -13.48 -2.35 7.97
CA HIS A 65 -12.33 -2.04 7.13
C HIS A 65 -11.99 -3.26 6.27
N GLY A 66 -11.90 -3.09 4.96
CA GLY A 66 -11.31 -4.08 4.07
C GLY A 66 -9.77 -4.03 4.14
N PRO A 67 -9.07 -5.08 3.71
CA PRO A 67 -7.63 -5.02 3.57
C PRO A 67 -7.22 -3.97 2.53
N LEU A 68 -6.15 -3.22 2.81
CA LEU A 68 -5.51 -2.39 1.80
C LEU A 68 -4.73 -3.29 0.85
N CYS A 69 -5.11 -3.28 -0.43
CA CYS A 69 -4.54 -4.14 -1.45
C CYS A 69 -3.70 -3.29 -2.40
N LEU A 70 -2.41 -3.58 -2.52
CA LEU A 70 -1.55 -2.91 -3.49
C LEU A 70 -0.92 -3.91 -4.45
N THR A 71 -0.58 -3.44 -5.64
CA THR A 71 0.15 -4.20 -6.66
C THR A 71 1.47 -3.50 -6.93
N LYS A 72 2.55 -4.28 -6.90
CA LYS A 72 3.91 -3.85 -7.23
C LYS A 72 4.56 -4.89 -8.14
N SER A 73 5.66 -4.51 -8.79
CA SER A 73 6.52 -5.49 -9.45
C SER A 73 7.39 -6.23 -8.41
N PHE A 74 7.95 -7.36 -8.81
CA PHE A 74 8.94 -8.07 -8.00
C PHE A 74 10.17 -7.19 -7.80
N ASP A 75 10.61 -7.08 -6.56
CA ASP A 75 11.79 -6.31 -6.16
C ASP A 75 12.49 -7.00 -4.96
N SER A 76 13.55 -6.38 -4.43
CA SER A 76 14.31 -6.91 -3.30
C SER A 76 13.50 -7.05 -1.99
N ALA A 77 12.38 -6.33 -1.86
CA ALA A 77 11.49 -6.42 -0.71
C ALA A 77 10.48 -7.59 -0.82
N SER A 78 10.22 -8.11 -2.03
CA SER A 78 9.24 -9.20 -2.23
C SER A 78 9.48 -10.45 -1.36
N PRO A 79 10.71 -10.98 -1.23
CA PRO A 79 10.99 -12.11 -0.33
C PRO A 79 10.79 -11.77 1.16
N LEU A 80 11.09 -10.53 1.56
CA LEU A 80 10.97 -10.06 2.94
C LEU A 80 9.49 -9.88 3.34
N LEU A 81 8.66 -9.40 2.41
CA LEU A 81 7.21 -9.33 2.57
C LEU A 81 6.58 -10.74 2.69
N LEU A 82 7.02 -11.69 1.86
CA LEU A 82 6.61 -13.09 1.99
C LEU A 82 7.03 -13.68 3.35
N GLN A 83 8.25 -13.37 3.81
CA GLN A 83 8.71 -13.80 5.12
C GLN A 83 7.88 -13.19 6.26
N ALA A 84 7.53 -11.91 6.17
CA ALA A 84 6.65 -11.25 7.13
C ALA A 84 5.26 -11.91 7.17
N LEU A 85 4.69 -12.23 6.01
CA LEU A 85 3.43 -12.97 5.91
C LEU A 85 3.51 -14.35 6.58
N VAL A 86 4.49 -15.17 6.20
CA VAL A 86 4.61 -16.56 6.71
C VAL A 86 4.89 -16.60 8.21
N LYS A 87 5.64 -15.62 8.73
CA LYS A 87 5.93 -15.52 10.17
C LYS A 87 4.86 -14.80 10.98
N GLY A 88 3.86 -14.20 10.32
CA GLY A 88 2.88 -13.34 10.98
C GLY A 88 3.53 -12.12 11.64
N GLU A 89 4.60 -11.60 11.06
CA GLU A 89 5.29 -10.41 11.57
C GLU A 89 4.36 -9.19 11.52
N GLU A 90 4.36 -8.44 12.61
CA GLU A 90 3.68 -7.16 12.66
C GLU A 90 4.58 -6.06 12.10
N LEU A 91 3.99 -5.22 11.28
CA LEU A 91 4.62 -4.10 10.62
C LEU A 91 4.33 -2.86 11.46
N GLU A 92 5.39 -2.24 11.98
CA GLU A 92 5.28 -1.00 12.75
C GLU A 92 4.64 0.10 11.92
N LYS A 93 5.06 0.23 10.66
CA LYS A 93 4.56 1.25 9.75
C LYS A 93 4.51 0.75 8.31
N VAL A 94 3.38 1.00 7.66
CA VAL A 94 3.21 0.92 6.20
C VAL A 94 2.80 2.30 5.71
N GLU A 95 3.66 2.96 4.96
CA GLU A 95 3.43 4.33 4.49
C GLU A 95 3.34 4.33 2.96
N ILE A 96 2.24 4.88 2.45
CA ILE A 96 1.99 5.05 1.02
C ILE A 96 1.99 6.54 0.71
N ARG A 97 2.91 6.96 -0.16
CA ARG A 97 3.05 8.35 -0.59
C ARG A 97 2.54 8.49 -2.01
N TRP A 98 1.57 9.38 -2.18
CA TRP A 98 0.87 9.60 -3.43
C TRP A 98 1.41 10.85 -4.11
N TYR A 99 1.73 10.70 -5.39
CA TYR A 99 2.30 11.76 -6.20
C TYR A 99 1.32 12.18 -7.28
N ARG A 100 1.38 13.45 -7.67
CA ARG A 100 0.68 14.00 -8.83
C ARG A 100 1.59 14.96 -9.58
N MET A 101 1.27 15.24 -10.83
CA MET A 101 1.95 16.28 -11.59
C MET A 101 1.47 17.66 -11.14
N SER A 102 2.39 18.50 -10.67
CA SER A 102 2.19 19.92 -10.40
C SER A 102 3.05 20.73 -11.38
N GLY A 103 2.43 21.11 -12.51
CA GLY A 103 3.16 21.66 -13.66
C GLY A 103 4.14 20.63 -14.25
N SER A 104 5.44 20.92 -14.19
CA SER A 104 6.50 20.03 -14.69
C SER A 104 7.19 19.20 -13.60
N LYS A 105 6.73 19.26 -12.34
CA LYS A 105 7.32 18.52 -11.22
C LYS A 105 6.33 17.54 -10.61
N GLU A 106 6.84 16.40 -10.16
CA GLU A 106 6.08 15.49 -9.31
C GLU A 106 5.98 16.08 -7.89
N GLU A 107 4.77 16.17 -7.37
CA GLU A 107 4.45 16.70 -6.04
C GLU A 107 3.84 15.58 -5.19
N HIS A 108 4.42 15.34 -4.03
CA HIS A 108 3.81 14.52 -2.97
C HIS A 108 2.64 15.30 -2.35
N TYR A 109 1.41 14.86 -2.60
CA TYR A 109 0.21 15.61 -2.18
C TYR A 109 -0.62 14.90 -1.11
N TYR A 110 -0.47 13.58 -0.96
CA TYR A 110 -1.27 12.76 -0.05
C TYR A 110 -0.42 11.62 0.54
N THR A 111 -0.72 11.23 1.77
CA THR A 111 -0.11 10.08 2.45
C THR A 111 -1.20 9.23 3.09
N THR A 112 -1.07 7.92 2.96
CA THR A 112 -1.85 6.95 3.74
C THR A 112 -0.88 6.15 4.59
N THR A 113 -1.06 6.17 5.90
CA THR A 113 -0.20 5.48 6.86
C THR A 113 -1.02 4.44 7.60
N LEU A 114 -0.52 3.21 7.65
CA LEU A 114 -1.05 2.14 8.47
C LEU A 114 -0.06 1.85 9.61
N GLU A 115 -0.57 1.69 10.82
CA GLU A 115 0.23 1.33 11.99
C GLU A 115 -0.23 -0.01 12.56
N ASP A 116 0.74 -0.74 13.12
CA ASP A 116 0.59 -2.14 13.56
C ASP A 116 -0.14 -3.00 12.52
N ALA A 117 0.35 -2.91 11.29
CA ALA A 117 -0.21 -3.64 10.16
C ALA A 117 0.27 -5.09 10.12
N LYS A 118 -0.50 -5.95 9.46
CA LYS A 118 -0.11 -7.34 9.16
C LYS A 118 -0.44 -7.65 7.72
N ILE A 119 0.43 -8.42 7.08
CA ILE A 119 0.17 -8.94 5.74
C ILE A 119 -0.78 -10.12 5.90
N VAL A 120 -1.93 -10.07 5.23
CA VAL A 120 -2.97 -11.12 5.31
C VAL A 120 -2.98 -12.02 4.09
N ALA A 121 -2.49 -11.54 2.95
CA ALA A 121 -2.35 -12.31 1.73
C ALA A 121 -1.28 -11.68 0.83
N ILE A 122 -0.57 -12.54 0.10
CA ILE A 122 0.26 -12.16 -1.04
C ILE A 122 -0.14 -13.05 -2.21
N LYS A 123 -0.34 -12.45 -3.38
CA LYS A 123 -0.58 -13.14 -4.64
C LYS A 123 0.45 -12.70 -5.67
N ASP A 124 1.32 -13.64 -5.99
CA ASP A 124 2.32 -13.49 -7.04
C ASP A 124 1.78 -14.04 -8.36
N TYR A 125 1.88 -13.26 -9.43
CA TYR A 125 1.42 -13.67 -10.74
C TYR A 125 2.19 -13.02 -11.88
N MET A 126 2.22 -13.70 -13.01
CA MET A 126 2.78 -13.20 -14.26
C MET A 126 1.73 -13.40 -15.35
N PRO A 127 1.30 -12.35 -16.06
CA PRO A 127 0.43 -12.49 -17.22
C PRO A 127 1.05 -13.39 -18.30
N SER A 128 0.21 -13.99 -19.15
CA SER A 128 0.68 -14.90 -20.20
C SER A 128 1.60 -14.17 -21.19
N CYS A 129 2.84 -14.67 -21.34
CA CYS A 129 3.81 -14.13 -22.31
C CYS A 129 3.38 -14.36 -23.78
N GLN A 130 2.38 -15.19 -24.02
CA GLN A 130 1.85 -15.47 -25.36
C GLN A 130 0.85 -14.42 -25.84
N ASP A 131 0.32 -13.59 -24.93
CA ASP A 131 -0.62 -12.54 -25.26
C ASP A 131 0.12 -11.21 -25.51
N PRO A 132 0.13 -10.68 -26.75
CA PRO A 132 0.78 -9.41 -27.07
C PRO A 132 0.24 -8.23 -26.24
N GLY A 133 -1.01 -8.29 -25.78
CA GLY A 133 -1.63 -7.28 -24.93
C GLY A 133 -0.96 -7.16 -23.56
N ASN A 134 -0.22 -8.19 -23.13
CA ASN A 134 0.48 -8.21 -21.85
C ASN A 134 1.94 -7.77 -21.93
N SER A 135 2.42 -7.33 -23.10
CA SER A 135 3.82 -6.95 -23.32
C SER A 135 4.34 -5.82 -22.40
N HIS A 136 3.43 -5.03 -21.82
CA HIS A 136 3.77 -3.96 -20.88
C HIS A 136 3.77 -4.40 -19.41
N PHE A 137 3.28 -5.60 -19.10
CA PHE A 137 3.29 -6.14 -17.75
C PHE A 137 4.56 -6.95 -17.48
N THR A 138 4.96 -6.94 -16.22
CA THR A 138 6.09 -7.69 -15.68
C THR A 138 5.58 -8.79 -14.73
N HIS A 139 6.45 -9.29 -13.87
CA HIS A 139 6.04 -10.10 -12.71
C HIS A 139 5.41 -9.19 -11.66
N LEU A 140 4.19 -9.51 -11.25
CA LEU A 140 3.37 -8.70 -10.36
C LEU A 140 3.15 -9.42 -9.03
N GLN A 141 3.14 -8.63 -7.96
CA GLN A 141 2.88 -9.07 -6.60
C GLN A 141 1.77 -8.18 -6.01
N GLU A 142 0.65 -8.81 -5.68
CA GLU A 142 -0.46 -8.22 -4.92
C GLU A 142 -0.23 -8.47 -3.43
N VAL A 143 -0.18 -7.42 -2.62
CA VAL A 143 0.04 -7.49 -1.16
C VAL A 143 -1.16 -6.89 -0.44
N HIS A 144 -1.71 -7.65 0.51
CA HIS A 144 -2.90 -7.28 1.27
C HIS A 144 -2.53 -7.00 2.72
N PHE A 145 -2.86 -5.82 3.22
CA PHE A 145 -2.59 -5.40 4.59
C PHE A 145 -3.88 -5.25 5.39
N SER A 146 -3.96 -5.94 6.52
CA SER A 146 -4.82 -5.51 7.63
C SER A 146 -4.03 -4.58 8.54
N TYR A 147 -4.72 -3.76 9.33
CA TYR A 147 -4.06 -2.75 10.17
C TYR A 147 -4.89 -2.42 11.41
N ARG A 148 -4.20 -1.91 12.44
CA ARG A 148 -4.86 -1.43 13.67
C ARG A 148 -5.29 0.02 13.52
N ASP A 149 -4.38 0.88 13.06
CA ASP A 149 -4.66 2.30 12.86
C ASP A 149 -4.41 2.68 11.40
N ILE A 150 -5.22 3.61 10.89
CA ILE A 150 -5.04 4.22 9.58
C ILE A 150 -5.13 5.74 9.70
N THR A 151 -4.20 6.42 9.05
CA THR A 151 -4.19 7.88 8.95
C THR A 151 -4.13 8.29 7.49
N TRP A 152 -4.99 9.24 7.12
CA TRP A 152 -5.04 9.87 5.80
C TRP A 152 -4.62 11.33 5.94
N ASN A 153 -3.59 11.73 5.23
CA ASN A 153 -3.08 13.09 5.28
C ASN A 153 -2.99 13.69 3.88
N HIS A 154 -3.77 14.74 3.61
CA HIS A 154 -3.65 15.52 2.38
C HIS A 154 -2.66 16.66 2.58
N VAL A 155 -1.37 16.36 2.36
CA VAL A 155 -0.24 17.27 2.56
C VAL A 155 -0.45 18.64 1.92
N ALA A 156 -0.90 18.69 0.66
CA ALA A 156 -1.04 19.95 -0.07
C ALA A 156 -2.23 20.83 0.41
N ALA A 157 -3.16 20.26 1.18
CA ALA A 157 -4.34 20.97 1.70
C ALA A 157 -4.37 21.02 3.24
N SER A 158 -3.35 20.47 3.90
CA SER A 158 -3.22 20.39 5.35
C SER A 158 -4.43 19.79 6.08
N THR A 159 -5.13 18.83 5.45
CA THR A 159 -6.24 18.11 6.08
C THR A 159 -5.83 16.70 6.45
N THR A 160 -6.26 16.25 7.62
CA THR A 160 -5.93 14.91 8.15
C THR A 160 -7.18 14.26 8.70
N GLY A 161 -7.32 12.96 8.44
CA GLY A 161 -8.30 12.09 9.08
C GLY A 161 -7.60 10.83 9.59
N SER A 162 -8.19 10.17 10.57
CA SER A 162 -7.70 8.89 11.07
C SER A 162 -8.84 8.03 11.60
N ASP A 163 -8.61 6.72 11.65
CA ASP A 163 -9.48 5.77 12.35
C ASP A 163 -8.61 4.68 12.98
N GLN A 164 -9.16 4.02 14.00
CA GLN A 164 -8.53 2.91 14.71
C GLN A 164 -9.49 1.74 14.69
N TRP A 165 -9.13 0.66 14.00
CA TRP A 165 -9.94 -0.55 13.81
C TRP A 165 -10.63 -1.00 15.11
N ASP A 166 -9.91 -0.95 16.23
CA ASP A 166 -10.37 -1.42 17.55
C ASP A 166 -11.28 -0.44 18.31
N LYS A 167 -11.33 0.84 17.92
CA LYS A 167 -12.22 1.81 18.58
C LYS A 167 -13.64 1.76 18.01
N SER A 168 -14.43 0.79 18.43
CA SER A 168 -15.88 0.98 18.49
C SER A 168 -16.16 2.15 19.44
N LYS A 169 -16.35 3.38 18.92
CA LYS A 169 -16.82 4.48 19.76
C LYS A 169 -18.27 4.21 20.19
N MET A 170 -18.39 3.66 21.40
CA MET A 170 -19.33 4.19 22.39
C MET A 170 -18.82 5.58 22.76
N ASP A 171 -19.42 6.62 22.19
CA ASP A 171 -19.51 7.98 22.74
C ASP A 171 -20.86 8.55 22.31
#